data_AF-A0A8J5EP83-F1
#
_entry.id   AF-A0A8J5EP83-F1
#
_cell.length_a   1.000
_cell.length_b   1.000
_cell.length_c   1.000
_cell.angle_alpha   90.00
_cell.angle_beta   90.00
_cell.angle_gamma   90.00
#
_symmetry.space_group_name_H-M   'P 1'
#
loop_
_entity.id
_entity.type
_entity.pdbx_description
1 polymer ?
#
loop_
_entity_poly.entity_id
_entity_poly.type
_entity_poly.pdbx_seq_one_letter_code
_entity_poly.pdbx_strand_id
1 'polypeptide(L)'
;MAPKTSKQASLGFKSTKPSVNRDFKVVKPPQQQQHDIKTKDIKPPTVTVESIETTISDELEKEEVDEINKLPNLDPSEKIYSEEALKIAEQSIAPDVHPENVNDCEKILKNFDFTIDYGPVAGLTRLERWERANKLGLNPPAVVKKILVTKQGETENVYKQSYLYGQLV
;
A
#
# COMPACT_ATOMS: atom_id res chain seq x y z
N MET A 1 60.36 -26.81 5.49
CA MET A 1 58.89 -26.86 5.71
C MET A 1 58.18 -26.73 4.37
N ALA A 2 57.45 -27.76 3.94
CA ALA A 2 56.66 -27.72 2.71
C ALA A 2 55.24 -27.20 3.00
N PRO A 3 54.60 -26.41 2.11
CA PRO A 3 53.24 -25.95 2.32
C PRO A 3 52.23 -27.08 2.04
N LYS A 4 51.39 -27.38 3.02
CA LYS A 4 50.27 -28.33 2.87
C LYS A 4 49.17 -27.68 2.03
N THR A 5 48.91 -28.24 0.84
CA THR A 5 47.81 -27.83 -0.04
C THR A 5 46.48 -28.27 0.55
N SER A 6 45.60 -27.33 0.88
CA SER A 6 44.22 -27.60 1.29
C SER A 6 43.35 -27.84 0.05
N LYS A 7 42.82 -29.05 -0.10
CA LYS A 7 41.88 -29.38 -1.18
C LYS A 7 40.48 -28.90 -0.77
N GLN A 8 39.95 -27.89 -1.44
CA GLN A 8 38.54 -27.52 -1.32
C GLN A 8 37.68 -28.56 -2.05
N ALA A 9 36.66 -29.09 -1.36
CA ALA A 9 35.67 -29.98 -1.95
C ALA A 9 34.62 -29.15 -2.70
N SER A 10 34.45 -29.41 -4.00
CA SER A 10 33.37 -28.79 -4.79
C SER A 10 32.05 -29.52 -4.49
N LEU A 11 31.09 -28.83 -3.88
CA LEU A 11 29.72 -29.33 -3.72
C LEU A 11 28.99 -29.21 -5.07
N GLY A 12 28.76 -30.35 -5.73
CA GLY A 12 27.99 -30.42 -6.97
C GLY A 12 26.49 -30.36 -6.69
N PHE A 13 25.83 -29.27 -7.09
CA PHE A 13 24.38 -29.17 -7.06
C PHE A 13 23.78 -29.93 -8.26
N LYS A 14 23.15 -31.07 -8.01
CA LYS A 14 22.34 -31.77 -9.03
C LYS A 14 20.97 -31.09 -9.10
N SER A 15 20.70 -30.37 -10.19
CA SER A 15 19.38 -29.80 -10.46
C SER A 15 18.43 -30.92 -10.90
N THR A 16 17.58 -31.38 -9.99
CA THR A 16 16.39 -32.16 -10.32
C THR A 16 15.22 -31.20 -10.48
N LYS A 17 14.82 -30.93 -11.73
CA LYS A 17 13.57 -30.21 -12.03
C LYS A 17 12.39 -31.14 -11.69
N PRO A 18 11.48 -30.79 -10.76
CA PRO A 18 10.24 -31.53 -10.62
C PRO A 18 9.35 -31.20 -11.84
N SER A 19 9.17 -32.17 -12.73
CA SER A 19 8.13 -32.12 -13.77
C SER A 19 6.79 -32.42 -13.11
N VAL A 20 6.03 -31.37 -12.80
CA VAL A 20 4.62 -31.49 -12.41
C VAL A 20 3.81 -31.19 -13.66
N ASN A 21 3.29 -32.22 -14.32
CA ASN A 21 2.25 -32.05 -15.33
C ASN A 21 0.97 -31.62 -14.60
N ARG A 22 0.62 -30.34 -14.72
CA ARG A 22 -0.72 -29.84 -14.39
C ARG A 22 -1.46 -29.66 -15.69
N ASP A 23 -2.41 -30.54 -15.96
CA ASP A 23 -3.36 -30.40 -17.07
C ASP A 23 -4.24 -29.18 -16.84
N PHE A 24 -3.81 -28.02 -17.34
CA PHE A 24 -4.66 -26.84 -17.42
C PHE A 24 -5.68 -27.06 -18.53
N LYS A 25 -6.91 -27.41 -18.15
CA LYS A 25 -8.05 -27.37 -19.08
C LYS A 25 -8.30 -25.90 -19.43
N VAL A 26 -7.81 -25.49 -20.60
CA VAL A 26 -8.08 -24.18 -21.21
C VAL A 26 -9.59 -24.07 -21.42
N VAL A 27 -10.27 -23.30 -20.57
CA VAL A 27 -11.65 -22.88 -20.82
C VAL A 27 -11.57 -21.70 -21.78
N LYS A 28 -12.00 -21.96 -23.01
CA LYS A 28 -12.10 -20.98 -24.10
C LYS A 28 -13.21 -19.96 -23.75
N PRO A 29 -12.98 -18.64 -23.84
CA PRO A 29 -14.06 -17.67 -23.69
C PRO A 29 -15.08 -17.85 -24.82
N PRO A 30 -16.40 -17.77 -24.53
CA PRO A 30 -17.42 -17.94 -25.55
C PRO A 30 -17.35 -16.82 -26.58
N GLN A 31 -17.27 -17.23 -27.85
CA GLN A 31 -17.30 -16.35 -29.01
C GLN A 31 -18.68 -15.71 -29.15
N GLN A 32 -18.71 -14.39 -29.27
CA GLN A 32 -19.91 -13.59 -29.50
C GLN A 32 -20.52 -13.95 -30.86
N GLN A 33 -21.81 -14.31 -30.85
CA GLN A 33 -22.61 -14.46 -32.06
C GLN A 33 -23.07 -13.06 -32.51
N GLN A 34 -22.62 -12.66 -33.70
CA GLN A 34 -23.07 -11.46 -34.39
C GLN A 34 -24.57 -11.59 -34.71
N HIS A 35 -25.36 -10.63 -34.27
CA HIS A 35 -26.71 -10.40 -34.80
C HIS A 35 -26.70 -9.02 -35.47
N ASP A 36 -26.89 -9.03 -36.79
CA ASP A 36 -27.00 -7.84 -37.61
C ASP A 36 -28.26 -7.05 -37.23
N ILE A 37 -28.08 -5.90 -36.56
CA ILE A 37 -29.13 -4.88 -36.47
C ILE A 37 -28.79 -3.79 -37.46
N LYS A 38 -29.49 -3.82 -38.59
CA LYS A 38 -29.50 -2.77 -39.60
C LYS A 38 -30.43 -1.65 -39.13
N THR A 39 -29.90 -0.59 -38.56
CA THR A 39 -30.64 0.66 -38.30
C THR A 39 -30.13 1.78 -39.19
N LYS A 40 -31.06 2.29 -40.00
CA LYS A 40 -30.92 3.44 -40.88
C LYS A 40 -30.99 4.72 -40.04
N ASP A 41 -30.10 5.65 -40.35
CA ASP A 41 -30.22 7.12 -40.23
C ASP A 41 -30.94 7.70 -39.00
N ILE A 42 -30.18 8.01 -37.95
CA ILE A 42 -30.57 8.99 -36.93
C ILE A 42 -29.41 9.98 -36.78
N LYS A 43 -29.68 11.26 -37.09
CA LYS A 43 -28.76 12.39 -36.93
C LYS A 43 -28.24 12.50 -35.48
N PRO A 44 -26.98 12.93 -35.27
CA PRO A 44 -26.44 13.08 -33.92
C PRO A 44 -27.13 14.26 -33.19
N PRO A 45 -27.59 14.08 -31.94
CA PRO A 45 -27.95 15.21 -31.09
C PRO A 45 -26.67 15.91 -30.62
N THR A 46 -26.51 17.16 -31.05
CA THR A 46 -25.61 18.13 -30.43
C THR A 46 -26.08 18.36 -28.99
N VAL A 47 -25.38 17.80 -28.03
CA VAL A 47 -25.55 18.10 -26.60
C VAL A 47 -24.31 18.86 -26.16
N THR A 48 -24.50 20.15 -25.90
CA THR A 48 -23.53 21.05 -25.27
C THR A 48 -23.21 20.53 -23.87
N VAL A 49 -22.01 19.97 -23.70
CA VAL A 49 -21.43 19.54 -22.43
C VAL A 49 -20.40 20.58 -21.98
N GLU A 50 -20.88 21.73 -21.54
CA GLU A 50 -20.08 22.68 -20.75
C GLU A 50 -21.03 23.22 -19.67
N SER A 51 -20.54 23.32 -18.42
CA SER A 51 -21.18 23.99 -17.27
C SER A 51 -21.83 23.17 -16.14
N ILE A 52 -21.58 21.86 -15.97
CA ILE A 52 -22.07 21.12 -14.77
C ILE A 52 -20.93 20.57 -13.87
N GLU A 53 -19.68 20.52 -14.35
CA GLU A 53 -18.56 19.97 -13.56
C GLU A 53 -18.09 20.91 -12.43
N THR A 54 -18.23 22.22 -12.61
CA THR A 54 -17.60 23.21 -11.72
C THR A 54 -18.29 23.34 -10.36
N THR A 55 -19.58 23.03 -10.26
CA THR A 55 -20.34 23.20 -9.01
C THR A 55 -20.28 21.97 -8.10
N ILE A 56 -20.02 20.79 -8.64
CA ILE A 56 -19.98 19.53 -7.87
C ILE A 56 -18.64 19.39 -7.14
N SER A 57 -17.55 19.85 -7.77
CA SER A 57 -16.20 19.82 -7.16
C SER A 57 -16.07 20.75 -5.96
N ASP A 58 -16.56 21.99 -6.04
CA ASP A 58 -16.41 22.97 -4.96
C ASP A 58 -17.20 22.62 -3.67
N GLU A 59 -18.32 21.90 -3.82
CA GLU A 59 -19.17 21.49 -2.70
C GLU A 59 -18.65 20.20 -2.04
N LEU A 60 -18.16 19.25 -2.83
CA LEU A 60 -17.44 18.07 -2.33
C LEU A 60 -16.14 18.45 -1.61
N GLU A 61 -15.38 19.40 -2.16
CA GLU A 61 -14.15 19.87 -1.52
C GLU A 61 -14.44 20.55 -0.18
N LYS A 62 -15.48 21.40 -0.07
CA LYS A 62 -15.86 22.07 1.19
C LYS A 62 -16.28 21.09 2.29
N GLU A 63 -17.07 20.08 1.95
CA GLU A 63 -17.47 19.05 2.91
C GLU A 63 -16.25 18.28 3.44
N GLU A 64 -15.28 17.95 2.59
CA GLU A 64 -14.05 17.27 3.00
C GLU A 64 -13.17 18.13 3.92
N VAL A 65 -13.04 19.45 3.65
CA VAL A 65 -12.26 20.34 4.54
C VAL A 65 -12.91 20.49 5.92
N ASP A 66 -14.24 20.54 5.99
CA ASP A 66 -14.99 20.66 7.24
C ASP A 66 -14.89 19.40 8.10
N GLU A 67 -14.79 18.22 7.48
CA GLU A 67 -14.53 16.96 8.18
C GLU A 67 -13.09 16.90 8.72
N ILE A 68 -12.11 17.27 7.90
CA ILE A 68 -10.69 17.29 8.31
C ILE A 68 -10.46 18.23 9.49
N ASN A 69 -11.17 19.35 9.56
CA ASN A 69 -11.06 20.30 10.67
C ASN A 69 -11.59 19.77 12.01
N LYS A 70 -12.43 18.73 12.01
CA LYS A 70 -12.94 18.09 13.24
C LYS A 70 -11.94 17.05 13.79
N LEU A 71 -10.96 16.63 13.00
CA LEU A 71 -9.98 15.62 13.41
C LEU A 71 -9.01 16.17 14.45
N PRO A 72 -8.56 15.34 15.41
CA PRO A 72 -7.54 15.74 16.36
C PRO A 72 -6.21 16.00 15.67
N ASN A 73 -5.44 16.93 16.23
CA ASN A 73 -4.09 17.22 15.79
C ASN A 73 -3.13 16.13 16.34
N LEU A 74 -2.22 15.63 15.51
CA LEU A 74 -1.19 14.69 15.93
C LEU A 74 -0.14 15.42 16.78
N ASP A 75 0.12 14.92 17.98
CA ASP A 75 1.31 15.25 18.76
C ASP A 75 2.35 14.12 18.62
N PRO A 76 3.40 14.28 17.78
CA PRO A 76 4.40 13.24 17.59
C PRO A 76 5.24 12.93 18.84
N SER A 77 5.21 13.79 19.86
CA SER A 77 6.00 13.64 21.09
C SER A 77 5.30 12.85 22.18
N GLU A 78 4.09 12.33 21.93
CA GLU A 78 3.42 11.49 22.92
C GLU A 78 4.25 10.24 23.24
N LYS A 79 4.34 9.93 24.54
CA LYS A 79 5.09 8.77 25.06
C LYS A 79 4.68 7.43 24.44
N ILE A 80 3.43 7.30 24.00
CA ILE A 80 2.95 6.07 23.39
C ILE A 80 3.68 5.73 22.08
N TYR A 81 4.12 6.73 21.31
CA TYR A 81 4.78 6.52 20.03
C TYR A 81 6.23 6.14 20.24
N SER A 82 6.92 6.78 21.18
CA SER A 82 8.29 6.41 21.53
C SER A 82 8.37 5.00 22.11
N GLU A 83 7.44 4.62 23.00
CA GLU A 83 7.34 3.25 23.51
C GLU A 83 7.08 2.22 22.41
N GLU A 84 6.19 2.52 21.47
CA GLU A 84 5.89 1.60 20.36
C GLU A 84 7.05 1.47 19.37
N ALA A 85 7.72 2.58 19.04
CA ALA A 85 8.90 2.58 18.19
C ALA A 85 10.04 1.77 18.80
N LEU A 86 10.25 1.87 20.12
CA LEU A 86 11.23 1.04 20.84
C LEU A 86 10.90 -0.45 20.76
N LYS A 87 9.63 -0.84 20.96
CA LYS A 87 9.22 -2.25 20.83
C LYS A 87 9.45 -2.80 19.43
N ILE A 88 9.17 -2.01 18.40
CA ILE A 88 9.42 -2.38 17.00
C ILE A 88 10.93 -2.60 16.79
N ALA A 89 11.76 -1.66 17.29
CA ALA A 89 13.21 -1.76 17.18
C ALA A 89 13.78 -2.99 17.92
N GLU A 90 13.27 -3.30 19.11
CA GLU A 90 13.65 -4.49 19.89
C GLU A 90 13.32 -5.81 19.18
N GLN A 91 12.27 -5.84 18.36
CA GLN A 91 11.88 -7.00 17.56
C GLN A 91 12.69 -7.14 16.26
N SER A 92 13.37 -6.07 15.83
CA SER A 92 14.19 -6.06 14.64
C SER A 92 15.55 -6.71 14.90
N ILE A 93 16.00 -7.54 13.94
CA ILE A 93 17.35 -8.12 13.94
C ILE A 93 18.39 -7.07 13.49
N ALA A 94 17.97 -6.14 12.63
CA ALA A 94 18.83 -5.11 12.08
C ALA A 94 18.82 -3.85 12.97
N PRO A 95 19.94 -3.11 13.03
CA PRO A 95 19.99 -1.83 13.74
C PRO A 95 19.00 -0.82 13.11
N ASP A 96 18.61 0.19 13.89
CA ASP A 96 17.81 1.30 13.36
C ASP A 96 18.57 1.97 12.21
N VAL A 97 17.94 2.00 11.03
CA VAL A 97 18.46 2.60 9.80
C VAL A 97 17.77 3.92 9.48
N HIS A 98 16.82 4.36 10.33
CA HIS A 98 16.14 5.62 10.14
C HIS A 98 17.07 6.79 10.49
N PRO A 99 17.04 7.89 9.71
CA PRO A 99 17.84 9.06 10.04
C PRO A 99 17.29 9.76 11.30
N GLU A 100 18.17 10.46 12.02
CA GLU A 100 17.91 11.09 13.32
C GLU A 100 16.77 12.12 13.31
N ASN A 101 16.44 12.66 12.13
CA ASN A 101 15.41 13.68 11.95
C ASN A 101 13.99 13.10 11.75
N VAL A 102 13.84 11.78 11.74
CA VAL A 102 12.55 11.10 11.55
C VAL A 102 11.91 10.89 12.92
N ASN A 103 10.67 11.37 13.07
CA ASN A 103 9.93 11.20 14.31
C ASN A 103 9.46 9.75 14.51
N ASP A 104 9.10 9.40 15.74
CA ASP A 104 8.69 8.04 16.10
C ASP A 104 7.43 7.59 15.34
N CYS A 105 6.50 8.52 15.08
CA CYS A 105 5.30 8.23 14.28
C CYS A 105 5.66 7.74 12.87
N GLU A 106 6.56 8.42 12.18
CA GLU A 106 7.05 8.03 10.86
C GLU A 106 7.80 6.71 10.90
N LYS A 107 8.62 6.45 11.94
CA LYS A 107 9.30 5.15 12.12
C LYS A 107 8.28 4.01 12.22
N ILE A 108 7.23 4.19 13.03
CA ILE A 108 6.12 3.23 13.17
C ILE A 108 5.43 3.00 11.83
N LEU A 109 5.08 4.07 11.09
CA LEU A 109 4.40 3.96 9.80
C LEU A 109 5.27 3.30 8.72
N LYS A 110 6.57 3.60 8.69
CA LYS A 110 7.52 2.95 7.77
C LYS A 110 7.64 1.47 8.07
N ASN A 111 7.74 1.08 9.34
CA ASN A 111 7.75 -0.33 9.72
C ASN A 111 6.44 -1.04 9.31
N PHE A 112 5.29 -0.39 9.51
CA PHE A 112 4.00 -0.91 9.04
C PHE A 112 3.99 -1.13 7.51
N ASP A 113 4.51 -0.19 6.72
CA ASP A 113 4.61 -0.30 5.26
C ASP A 113 5.41 -1.53 4.81
N PHE A 114 6.49 -1.87 5.52
CA PHE A 114 7.33 -3.03 5.20
C PHE A 114 6.87 -4.35 5.84
N THR A 115 5.86 -4.32 6.71
CA THR A 115 5.27 -5.54 7.28
C THR A 115 4.37 -6.21 6.23
N ILE A 116 4.82 -7.33 5.67
CA ILE A 116 4.15 -8.03 4.55
C ILE A 116 2.80 -8.64 4.96
N ASP A 117 2.60 -8.92 6.25
CA ASP A 117 1.41 -9.61 6.76
C ASP A 117 0.12 -8.82 6.50
N TYR A 118 0.19 -7.48 6.47
CA TYR A 118 -0.96 -6.60 6.23
C TYR A 118 -1.29 -6.41 4.74
N GLY A 119 -0.61 -7.15 3.87
CA GLY A 119 -0.81 -7.21 2.44
C GLY A 119 0.01 -6.18 1.65
N PRO A 120 -0.23 -6.04 0.34
CA PRO A 120 0.60 -5.17 -0.51
C PRO A 120 0.58 -3.71 -0.05
N VAL A 121 1.75 -3.08 -0.14
CA VAL A 121 2.02 -1.69 0.29
C VAL A 121 1.64 -0.66 -0.78
N ALA A 122 1.65 -1.03 -2.06
CA ALA A 122 1.38 -0.13 -3.17
C ALA A 122 -0.12 -0.08 -3.53
N GLY A 123 -0.56 1.08 -4.02
CA GLY A 123 -1.91 1.28 -4.59
C GLY A 123 -3.02 1.54 -3.57
N LEU A 124 -2.69 1.67 -2.28
CA LEU A 124 -3.62 2.05 -1.21
C LEU A 124 -2.96 3.11 -0.33
N THR A 125 -3.75 4.00 0.25
CA THR A 125 -3.32 4.82 1.39
C THR A 125 -3.02 3.93 2.60
N ARG A 126 -2.26 4.44 3.57
CA ARG A 126 -1.95 3.68 4.78
C ARG A 126 -3.22 3.32 5.56
N LEU A 127 -4.20 4.22 5.59
CA LEU A 127 -5.47 4.01 6.31
C LEU A 127 -6.28 2.89 5.67
N GLU A 128 -6.44 2.90 4.35
CA GLU A 128 -7.14 1.84 3.61
C GLU A 128 -6.45 0.48 3.80
N ARG A 129 -5.10 0.46 3.74
CA ARG A 129 -4.33 -0.76 3.97
C ARG A 129 -4.54 -1.30 5.40
N TRP A 130 -4.54 -0.42 6.40
CA TRP A 130 -4.82 -0.77 7.78
C TRP A 130 -6.24 -1.34 7.95
N GLU A 131 -7.25 -0.67 7.38
CA GLU A 131 -8.64 -1.14 7.46
C GLU A 131 -8.85 -2.49 6.79
N ARG A 132 -8.22 -2.71 5.63
CA ARG A 132 -8.25 -4.01 4.96
C ARG A 132 -7.66 -5.09 5.85
N ALA A 133 -6.49 -4.85 6.44
CA ALA A 133 -5.85 -5.81 7.33
C ALA A 133 -6.71 -6.12 8.57
N ASN A 134 -7.36 -5.09 9.13
CA ASN A 134 -8.29 -5.25 10.24
C ASN A 134 -9.54 -6.06 9.85
N LYS A 135 -10.14 -5.78 8.68
CA LYS A 135 -11.28 -6.54 8.13
C LYS A 135 -10.94 -8.02 7.88
N LEU A 136 -9.67 -8.31 7.55
CA LEU A 136 -9.16 -9.68 7.38
C LEU A 136 -8.78 -10.37 8.70
N GLY A 137 -8.90 -9.69 9.85
CA GLY A 137 -8.56 -10.26 11.16
C GLY A 137 -7.06 -10.43 11.40
N LEU A 138 -6.22 -9.68 10.68
CA LEU A 138 -4.75 -9.74 10.78
C LEU A 138 -4.20 -8.93 11.97
N ASN A 139 -5.07 -8.29 12.75
CA ASN A 139 -4.74 -7.50 13.95
C ASN A 139 -3.60 -6.48 13.72
N PRO A 140 -3.75 -5.54 12.75
CA PRO A 140 -2.75 -4.50 12.56
C PRO A 140 -2.62 -3.60 13.81
N PRO A 141 -1.46 -2.97 14.06
CA PRO A 141 -1.22 -2.23 15.29
C PRO A 141 -2.18 -1.05 15.43
N ALA A 142 -2.83 -0.90 16.58
CA ALA A 142 -3.81 0.16 16.81
C ALA A 142 -3.19 1.58 16.78
N VAL A 143 -1.91 1.69 17.15
CA VAL A 143 -1.15 2.96 17.13
C VAL A 143 -1.07 3.53 15.72
N VAL A 144 -0.95 2.68 14.69
CA VAL A 144 -0.97 3.10 13.28
C VAL A 144 -2.28 3.81 12.95
N LYS A 145 -3.43 3.22 13.32
CA LYS A 145 -4.73 3.87 13.09
C LYS A 145 -4.85 5.18 13.86
N LYS A 146 -4.35 5.23 15.09
CA LYS A 146 -4.38 6.45 15.92
C LYS A 146 -3.66 7.60 15.20
N ILE A 147 -2.50 7.35 14.59
CA ILE A 147 -1.77 8.35 13.80
C ILE A 147 -2.58 8.76 12.56
N LEU A 148 -3.14 7.79 11.84
CA LEU A 148 -3.79 8.04 10.55
C LEU A 148 -5.14 8.77 10.65
N VAL A 149 -5.85 8.67 11.78
CA VAL A 149 -7.12 9.39 12.03
C VAL A 149 -6.89 10.81 12.57
N THR A 150 -5.66 11.31 12.53
CA THR A 150 -5.36 12.71 12.84
C THR A 150 -5.46 13.58 11.60
N LYS A 151 -5.53 14.90 11.80
CA LYS A 151 -5.50 15.87 10.72
C LYS A 151 -4.28 15.68 9.81
N GLN A 152 -3.10 15.45 10.38
CA GLN A 152 -1.87 15.19 9.63
C GLN A 152 -1.90 13.85 8.91
N GLY A 153 -2.47 12.82 9.56
CA GLY A 153 -2.69 11.50 8.96
C GLY A 153 -3.49 11.55 7.66
N GLU A 154 -4.44 12.48 7.55
CA GLU A 154 -5.33 12.62 6.39
C GLU A 154 -4.85 13.65 5.35
N THR A 155 -4.02 14.62 5.75
CA THR A 155 -3.61 15.73 4.87
C THR A 155 -2.17 15.64 4.39
N GLU A 156 -1.26 15.15 5.22
CA GLU A 156 0.17 15.14 4.91
C GLU A 156 0.58 13.81 4.29
N ASN A 157 1.15 13.85 3.09
CA ASN A 157 1.58 12.65 2.36
C ASN A 157 2.57 11.79 3.15
N VAL A 158 3.40 12.41 4.02
CA VAL A 158 4.36 11.71 4.88
C VAL A 158 3.67 10.70 5.79
N TYR A 159 2.43 10.97 6.23
CA TYR A 159 1.64 10.07 7.07
C TYR A 159 0.56 9.30 6.27
N LYS A 160 -0.13 9.95 5.33
CA LYS A 160 -1.23 9.36 4.55
C LYS A 160 -0.77 8.26 3.60
N GLN A 161 0.30 8.52 2.85
CA GLN A 161 0.68 7.70 1.70
C GLN A 161 1.70 6.63 2.07
N SER A 162 1.66 5.48 1.39
CA SER A 162 2.67 4.44 1.58
C SER A 162 4.09 4.94 1.27
N TYR A 163 5.11 4.33 1.86
CA TYR A 163 6.51 4.70 1.62
C TYR A 163 6.93 4.64 0.14
N LEU A 164 6.32 3.75 -0.65
CA LEU A 164 6.61 3.60 -2.08
C LEU A 164 5.81 4.56 -2.98
N TYR A 165 4.99 5.43 -2.39
CA TYR A 165 4.20 6.39 -3.15
C TYR A 165 5.11 7.33 -3.95
N GLY A 166 4.86 7.43 -5.27
CA GLY A 166 5.67 8.23 -6.19
C GLY A 166 7.05 7.65 -6.54
N GLN A 167 7.42 6.47 -6.03
CA GLN A 167 8.69 5.80 -6.35
C GLN A 167 8.56 4.74 -7.45
N LEU A 168 7.33 4.37 -7.81
CA LEU A 168 7.05 3.45 -8.89
C LEU A 168 6.99 4.26 -10.20
N VAL A 169 8.01 4.09 -11.04
CA VAL A 169 8.16 4.69 -12.39
C VAL A 169 7.82 3.65 -13.45
#